data_AF-V2W1I0-F1
#
_entry.id   AF-V2W1I0-F1
#
_cell.length_a   1.000
_cell.length_b   1.000
_cell.length_c   1.000
_cell.angle_alpha   90.00
_cell.angle_beta   90.00
_cell.angle_gamma   90.00
#
_symmetry.space_group_name_H-M   'P 1'
#
loop_
_entity.id
_entity.type
_entity.pdbx_description
1 polymer ?
#
loop_
_entity_poly.entity_id
_entity_poly.type
_entity_poly.pdbx_seq_one_letter_code
_entity_poly.pdbx_strand_id
1 'polypeptide(L)'
;MVGFVYLLHVKTVRQAITLLKELEQYRTESDLLFAGRNSLSQPISDNTFNMALNRMGYKGRQNPHGFRHIASTALNNQFSDKEQVVEACLAHMKKGVKGAYDKGSHLEERVGMMQWWADYVDQLLED
;
A
#
# COMPACT_ATOMS: atom_id res chain seq x y z
N MET A 1 -20.56 -12.56 -4.53
CA MET A 1 -21.11 -11.79 -3.39
C MET A 1 -19.97 -11.53 -2.41
N VAL A 2 -19.62 -10.25 -2.24
CA VAL A 2 -18.73 -9.65 -1.21
C VAL A 2 -17.36 -10.30 -0.97
N GLY A 3 -16.37 -9.82 -1.71
CA GLY A 3 -14.96 -9.97 -1.37
C GLY A 3 -14.09 -8.90 -2.04
N PHE A 4 -14.69 -7.81 -2.51
CA PHE A 4 -13.95 -6.64 -2.95
C PHE A 4 -13.23 -6.08 -1.73
N VAL A 5 -11.90 -6.20 -1.74
CA VAL A 5 -11.03 -5.12 -1.30
C VAL A 5 -11.10 -4.87 0.22
N TYR A 6 -10.31 -5.63 0.97
CA TYR A 6 -9.64 -5.08 2.16
C TYR A 6 -8.50 -4.11 1.78
N LEU A 7 -8.60 -3.37 0.65
CA LEU A 7 -7.89 -2.08 0.44
C LEU A 7 -8.83 -0.91 0.79
N LEU A 8 -9.25 -0.82 2.04
CA LEU A 8 -10.14 0.27 2.48
C LEU A 8 -9.55 1.70 2.34
N HIS A 9 -8.31 1.86 1.88
CA HIS A 9 -7.62 3.17 1.87
C HIS A 9 -6.98 3.56 0.53
N VAL A 10 -6.96 2.65 -0.46
CA VAL A 10 -6.45 2.99 -1.80
C VAL A 10 -7.47 3.81 -2.61
N LYS A 11 -8.76 3.72 -2.26
CA LYS A 11 -9.84 4.42 -2.99
C LYS A 11 -9.84 5.95 -2.82
N THR A 12 -9.00 6.51 -1.96
CA THR A 12 -8.99 7.95 -1.68
C THR A 12 -7.70 8.66 -2.09
N VAL A 13 -6.62 7.92 -2.37
CA VAL A 13 -5.33 8.51 -2.76
C VAL A 13 -5.31 8.70 -4.28
N ARG A 14 -5.20 9.95 -4.74
CA ARG A 14 -5.34 10.32 -6.16
C ARG A 14 -4.32 9.59 -7.07
N GLN A 15 -3.06 9.54 -6.65
CA GLN A 15 -1.97 8.88 -7.36
C GLN A 15 -2.24 7.38 -7.48
N ALA A 16 -2.64 6.74 -6.39
CA ALA A 16 -2.94 5.30 -6.39
C ALA A 16 -4.15 4.97 -7.29
N ILE A 17 -5.20 5.81 -7.30
CA ILE A 17 -6.33 5.67 -8.22
C ILE A 17 -5.87 5.79 -9.68
N THR A 18 -4.98 6.74 -9.97
CA THR A 18 -4.43 6.94 -11.32
C THR A 18 -3.68 5.70 -11.78
N LEU A 19 -2.76 5.18 -10.95
CA LEU A 19 -2.03 3.94 -11.23
C LEU A 19 -2.96 2.73 -11.40
N LEU A 20 -4.06 2.64 -10.63
CA LEU A 20 -5.04 1.57 -10.80
C LEU A 20 -5.84 1.68 -12.10
N LYS A 21 -6.16 2.90 -12.55
CA LYS A 21 -6.81 3.13 -13.85
C LYS A 21 -5.88 2.80 -15.01
N GLU A 22 -4.59 3.10 -14.88
CA GLU A 22 -3.58 2.65 -15.85
C GLU A 22 -3.45 1.13 -15.84
N LEU A 23 -3.45 0.51 -14.66
CA LEU A 23 -3.39 -0.94 -14.51
C LEU A 23 -4.59 -1.65 -15.18
N GLU A 24 -5.77 -1.02 -15.21
CA GLU A 24 -6.97 -1.55 -15.88
C GLU A 24 -6.73 -1.84 -17.37
N GLN A 25 -5.82 -1.12 -18.03
CA GLN A 25 -5.44 -1.38 -19.43
C GLN A 25 -4.73 -2.73 -19.61
N TYR A 26 -4.16 -3.28 -18.54
CA TYR A 26 -3.49 -4.57 -18.51
C TYR A 26 -4.35 -5.68 -17.89
N ARG A 27 -5.65 -5.42 -17.69
CA ARG A 27 -6.56 -6.39 -17.07
C ARG A 27 -6.59 -7.72 -17.83
N THR A 28 -6.81 -8.79 -17.10
CA THR A 28 -7.03 -10.13 -17.64
C THR A 28 -8.49 -10.54 -17.42
N GLU A 29 -8.88 -11.73 -17.88
CA GLU A 29 -10.17 -12.37 -17.56
C GLU A 29 -10.30 -12.77 -16.07
N SER A 30 -9.28 -12.50 -15.25
CA SER A 30 -9.29 -12.80 -13.82
C SER A 30 -10.15 -11.83 -13.01
N ASP A 31 -10.83 -12.36 -12.00
CA ASP A 31 -11.48 -11.57 -10.93
C ASP A 31 -10.46 -10.91 -9.97
N LEU A 32 -9.18 -11.28 -10.05
CA LEU A 32 -8.11 -10.76 -9.20
C LEU A 32 -7.38 -9.61 -9.89
N LEU A 33 -7.08 -8.56 -9.11
CA LEU A 33 -6.30 -7.41 -9.59
C LEU A 33 -4.90 -7.82 -10.09
N PHE A 34 -4.26 -8.76 -9.39
CA PHE A 34 -2.96 -9.31 -9.74
C PHE A 34 -3.01 -10.84 -9.79
N ALA A 35 -3.44 -11.37 -10.93
CA ALA A 35 -3.54 -12.80 -11.17
C ALA A 35 -2.20 -13.46 -11.49
N GLY A 36 -2.02 -14.70 -11.06
CA GLY A 36 -0.84 -15.50 -11.34
C GLY A 36 -0.75 -15.87 -12.83
N ARG A 37 0.48 -15.87 -13.37
CA ARG A 37 0.73 -16.24 -14.77
C ARG A 37 0.23 -17.65 -15.13
N ASN A 38 0.30 -18.60 -14.19
CA ASN A 38 -0.05 -20.00 -14.42
C ASN A 38 -1.52 -20.31 -14.12
N SER A 39 -2.21 -19.45 -13.36
CA SER A 39 -3.62 -19.63 -13.02
C SER A 39 -4.27 -18.29 -12.74
N LEU A 40 -5.29 -17.97 -13.55
CA LEU A 40 -6.05 -16.74 -13.41
C LEU A 40 -6.97 -16.74 -12.18
N SER A 41 -7.17 -17.88 -11.52
CA SER A 41 -7.94 -17.96 -10.27
C SER A 41 -7.07 -17.84 -9.01
N GLN A 42 -5.76 -17.72 -9.16
CA GLN A 42 -4.81 -17.61 -8.04
C GLN A 42 -4.08 -16.26 -8.10
N PRO A 43 -3.80 -15.62 -6.96
CA PRO A 43 -3.03 -14.39 -6.94
C PRO A 43 -1.57 -14.65 -7.36
N ILE A 44 -0.87 -13.59 -7.79
CA ILE A 44 0.59 -13.64 -7.90
C ILE A 44 1.22 -14.04 -6.56
N SER A 45 2.36 -14.73 -6.59
CA SER A 45 3.09 -15.04 -5.36
C SER A 45 3.70 -13.78 -4.75
N ASP A 46 3.90 -13.76 -3.43
CA ASP A 46 4.59 -12.68 -2.71
C ASP A 46 5.99 -12.38 -3.29
N ASN A 47 6.63 -13.41 -3.84
CA ASN A 47 7.95 -13.27 -4.45
C ASN A 47 7.94 -12.54 -5.81
N THR A 48 6.77 -12.39 -6.44
CA THR A 48 6.65 -11.75 -7.75
C THR A 48 7.17 -10.32 -7.73
N PHE A 49 6.80 -9.54 -6.71
CA PHE A 49 7.25 -8.15 -6.59
C PHE A 49 8.75 -8.06 -6.28
N ASN A 50 9.29 -8.93 -5.42
CA ASN A 50 10.72 -9.05 -5.18
C ASN A 50 11.50 -9.36 -6.47
N MET A 51 11.03 -10.30 -7.28
CA MET A 51 11.66 -10.64 -8.56
C MET A 51 11.61 -9.47 -9.54
N ALA A 52 10.51 -8.71 -9.58
CA ALA A 52 10.41 -7.51 -10.41
C ALA A 52 11.48 -6.47 -10.01
N LEU A 53 11.60 -6.17 -8.71
CA LEU A 53 12.65 -5.26 -8.19
C LEU A 53 14.06 -5.74 -8.55
N ASN A 54 14.33 -7.04 -8.39
CA ASN A 54 15.62 -7.62 -8.75
C ASN A 54 15.95 -7.42 -10.24
N ARG A 55 14.96 -7.61 -11.14
CA ARG A 55 15.12 -7.40 -12.58
C ARG A 55 15.34 -5.93 -12.96
N MET A 56 14.80 -5.01 -12.17
CA MET A 56 15.02 -3.57 -12.32
C MET A 56 16.37 -3.10 -11.71
N GLY A 57 17.21 -4.01 -11.21
CA GLY A 57 18.54 -3.67 -10.67
C GLY A 57 18.56 -3.32 -9.18
N TYR A 58 17.45 -3.55 -8.46
CA TYR A 58 17.36 -3.29 -7.01
C TYR A 58 17.74 -4.48 -6.13
N LYS A 59 18.31 -5.55 -6.70
CA LYS A 59 18.70 -6.74 -5.94
C LYS A 59 19.68 -6.38 -4.82
N GLY A 60 19.32 -6.72 -3.58
CA GLY A 60 20.10 -6.39 -2.38
C GLY A 60 20.09 -4.91 -1.99
N ARG A 61 19.39 -4.05 -2.74
CA ARG A 61 19.28 -2.61 -2.51
C ARG A 61 17.90 -2.20 -2.02
N GLN A 62 16.84 -2.88 -2.50
CA GLN A 62 15.48 -2.61 -2.09
C GLN A 62 14.59 -3.86 -2.16
N ASN A 63 13.55 -3.90 -1.33
CA ASN A 63 12.52 -4.94 -1.28
C ASN A 63 11.19 -4.33 -0.74
N PRO A 64 10.07 -5.09 -0.75
CA PRO A 64 8.76 -4.59 -0.30
C PRO A 64 8.76 -4.07 1.14
N HIS A 65 9.52 -4.73 2.03
CA HIS A 65 9.63 -4.33 3.43
C HIS A 65 10.43 -3.03 3.59
N GLY A 66 11.49 -2.85 2.80
CA GLY A 66 12.26 -1.60 2.80
C GLY A 66 11.44 -0.40 2.33
N PHE A 67 10.55 -0.55 1.35
CA PHE A 67 9.59 0.51 1.00
C PHE A 67 8.66 0.87 2.16
N ARG A 68 8.17 -0.12 2.91
CA ARG A 68 7.36 0.11 4.11
C ARG A 68 8.13 0.88 5.17
N HIS A 69 9.41 0.55 5.39
CA HIS A 69 10.25 1.28 6.32
C HIS A 69 10.45 2.74 5.92
N ILE A 70 10.73 3.01 4.64
CA ILE A 70 10.88 4.39 4.14
C ILE A 70 9.60 5.19 4.40
N ALA A 71 8.43 4.63 4.04
CA ALA A 71 7.14 5.27 4.31
C ALA A 71 6.90 5.49 5.82
N SER A 72 7.20 4.49 6.65
CA SER A 72 7.07 4.57 8.11
C SER A 72 7.92 5.69 8.70
N THR A 73 9.19 5.79 8.30
CA THR A 73 10.09 6.84 8.77
C THR A 73 9.60 8.21 8.35
N ALA A 74 9.22 8.39 7.08
CA ALA A 74 8.72 9.69 6.59
C ALA A 74 7.44 10.12 7.31
N LEU A 75 6.48 9.20 7.48
CA LEU A 75 5.23 9.47 8.18
C LEU A 75 5.44 9.79 9.66
N ASN A 76 6.31 9.07 10.36
CA ASN A 76 6.63 9.35 11.77
C ASN A 76 7.37 10.69 11.94
N ASN A 77 8.23 11.07 10.99
CA ASN A 77 8.91 12.36 11.03
C ASN A 77 7.92 13.51 10.83
N GLN A 78 6.98 13.39 9.89
CA GLN A 78 6.00 14.43 9.59
C GLN A 78 4.89 14.52 10.65
N PHE A 79 4.45 13.39 11.20
CA PHE A 79 3.29 13.27 12.07
C PHE A 79 3.67 12.62 13.42
N SER A 80 4.74 13.14 14.03
CA SER A 80 5.31 12.59 15.27
C SER A 80 4.35 12.57 16.46
N ASP A 81 3.32 13.43 16.45
CA ASP A 81 2.24 13.49 17.44
C ASP A 81 1.11 12.45 17.19
N LYS A 82 1.16 11.72 16.06
CA LYS A 82 0.10 10.83 15.58
C LYS A 82 0.59 9.42 15.26
N GLU A 83 1.53 8.89 16.04
CA GLU A 83 2.11 7.54 15.89
C GLU A 83 1.05 6.46 15.70
N GLN A 84 -0.06 6.52 16.45
CA GLN A 84 -1.13 5.53 16.35
C GLN A 84 -1.82 5.52 14.97
N VAL A 85 -1.92 6.66 14.30
CA VAL A 85 -2.47 6.79 12.95
C VAL A 85 -1.47 6.25 11.93
N VAL A 86 -0.18 6.52 12.12
CA VAL A 86 0.91 5.99 11.28
C VAL A 86 0.91 4.46 11.33
N GLU A 87 0.82 3.86 12.51
CA GLU A 87 0.74 2.40 12.66
C GLU A 87 -0.52 1.81 11.99
N ALA A 88 -1.64 2.53 12.05
CA ALA A 88 -2.87 2.14 11.36
C ALA A 88 -2.74 2.23 9.82
N CYS A 89 -2.04 3.24 9.28
CA CYS A 89 -1.68 3.32 7.85
C CYS A 89 -0.83 2.11 7.43
N LEU A 90 0.09 1.68 8.29
CA LEU A 90 0.97 0.54 8.08
C LEU A 90 0.31 -0.80 8.45
N ALA A 91 -1.02 -0.89 8.50
CA ALA A 91 -1.78 -2.13 8.72
C ALA A 91 -1.23 -3.05 9.84
N HIS A 92 -0.53 -2.47 10.82
CA HIS A 92 0.00 -3.22 11.95
C HIS A 92 -1.17 -3.46 12.89
N MET A 93 -1.72 -4.68 12.84
CA MET A 93 -2.80 -5.05 13.75
C MET A 93 -2.26 -5.06 15.18
N LYS A 94 -2.72 -4.13 16.01
CA LYS A 94 -2.50 -4.21 17.47
C LYS A 94 -3.12 -5.51 17.97
N LYS A 95 -2.33 -6.33 18.67
CA LYS A 95 -2.82 -7.57 19.31
C LYS A 95 -3.69 -7.26 20.53
N GLY A 96 -4.64 -8.14 20.85
CA GLY A 96 -5.48 -8.05 22.05
C GLY A 96 -6.74 -7.19 21.90
N VAL A 97 -7.44 -6.93 23.00
CA VAL A 97 -8.75 -6.24 23.06
C VAL A 97 -8.71 -4.84 22.41
N LYS A 98 -7.56 -4.15 22.45
CA LYS A 98 -7.36 -2.85 21.78
C LYS A 98 -7.56 -2.93 20.25
N GLY A 99 -7.17 -4.02 19.60
CA GLY A 99 -7.30 -4.19 18.14
C GLY A 99 -8.75 -4.37 17.65
N ALA A 100 -9.68 -4.73 18.54
CA ALA A 100 -11.10 -4.88 18.21
C ALA A 100 -11.84 -3.53 18.15
N TYR A 101 -11.42 -2.54 18.95
CA TYR A 101 -12.01 -1.20 19.00
C TYR A 101 -11.37 -0.21 18.00
N ASP A 102 -10.16 -0.49 17.50
CA ASP A 102 -9.36 0.42 16.65
C ASP A 102 -9.73 0.37 15.14
N LYS A 103 -10.68 -0.48 14.72
CA LYS A 103 -10.97 -0.68 13.28
C LYS A 103 -11.67 0.52 12.60
N GLY A 104 -12.31 1.39 13.38
CA GLY A 104 -12.99 2.59 12.88
C GLY A 104 -12.31 3.91 13.25
N SER A 105 -11.32 3.88 14.14
CA SER A 105 -10.57 5.07 14.56
C SER A 105 -9.64 5.54 13.44
N HIS A 106 -9.53 6.85 13.29
CA HIS A 106 -8.55 7.52 12.42
C HIS A 106 -8.74 7.37 10.90
N LEU A 107 -9.88 6.93 10.38
CA LEU A 107 -10.07 6.77 8.93
C LEU A 107 -9.73 8.06 8.16
N GLU A 108 -10.30 9.20 8.54
CA GLU A 108 -10.06 10.48 7.89
C GLU A 108 -8.60 10.90 7.99
N GLU A 109 -7.98 10.70 9.15
CA GLU A 109 -6.57 11.02 9.37
C GLU A 109 -5.64 10.16 8.51
N ARG A 110 -5.97 8.87 8.34
CA ARG A 110 -5.22 7.95 7.47
C ARG A 110 -5.35 8.35 6.01
N VAL A 111 -6.53 8.78 5.57
CA VAL A 111 -6.71 9.33 4.21
C VAL A 111 -5.81 10.54 4.00
N GLY A 112 -5.80 11.48 4.94
CA GLY A 112 -4.92 12.65 4.90
C GLY A 112 -3.43 12.29 4.87
N MET A 113 -2.98 11.39 5.75
CA MET A 113 -1.59 10.94 5.80
C MET A 113 -1.14 10.21 4.53
N MET A 114 -1.98 9.32 4.00
CA MET A 114 -1.64 8.58 2.78
C MET A 114 -1.63 9.49 1.54
N GLN A 115 -2.47 10.52 1.52
CA GLN A 115 -2.42 11.54 0.47
C GLN A 115 -1.16 12.41 0.59
N TRP A 116 -0.80 12.85 1.80
CA TRP A 116 0.45 13.58 2.03
C TRP A 116 1.67 12.75 1.61
N TRP A 117 1.71 11.46 1.95
CA TRP A 117 2.79 10.56 1.54
C TRP A 117 2.91 10.49 0.01
N ALA A 118 1.79 10.36 -0.70
CA ALA A 118 1.80 10.33 -2.16
C ALA A 118 2.28 11.66 -2.77
N ASP A 119 1.80 12.79 -2.24
CA ASP A 119 2.22 14.12 -2.69
C ASP A 119 3.73 14.36 -2.40
N TYR A 120 4.26 13.86 -1.29
CA TYR A 120 5.68 13.91 -0.95
C TYR A 120 6.55 13.10 -1.91
N VAL A 121 6.11 11.89 -2.30
CA VAL A 121 6.84 11.07 -3.28
C VAL A 121 6.88 11.75 -4.65
N ASP A 122 5.78 12.36 -5.09
CA ASP A 122 5.75 13.09 -6.37
C ASP A 122 6.72 14.28 -6.36
N GLN A 123 6.79 15.03 -5.25
CA GLN A 123 7.76 16.14 -5.10
C GLN A 123 9.22 15.65 -5.25
N LEU A 124 9.56 14.50 -4.67
CA LEU A 124 10.90 13.92 -4.80
C LEU A 124 11.26 13.46 -6.24
N LEU A 125 10.27 13.32 -7.12
CA LEU A 125 10.47 12.95 -8.53
C LEU A 125 10.64 14.18 -9.44
N GLU A 126 10.19 15.35 -9.00
CA GLU A 126 10.30 16.62 -9.73
C GLU A 126 11.64 17.33 -9.48
N ASP A 127 12.36 16.97 -8.42
CA ASP A 127 13.73 17.42 -8.08
C ASP A 127 14.83 16.61 -8.80
#